data_AF-A0A8I0KWQ0-F1
#
_entry.id   AF-A0A8I0KWQ0-F1
#
_cell.length_a   1.000
_cell.length_b   1.000
_cell.length_c   1.000
_cell.angle_alpha   90.00
_cell.angle_beta   90.00
_cell.angle_gamma   90.00
#
_symmetry.space_group_name_H-M   'P 1'
#
loop_
_entity.id
_entity.type
_entity.pdbx_description
1 polymer ?
#
loop_
_entity_poly.entity_id
_entity_poly.type
_entity_poly.pdbx_seq_one_letter_code
_entity_poly.pdbx_strand_id
1 'polypeptide(L)'
;MIEQAHMIVDMLAKILELVGAAIILGGVLLASVRFLIDGNATNWHDAYGRYRAGLGRGILLGLELLVGADIISTITAPLTFQSVGLLGAIIAIRTFLSFSLETEIEGCWPWRRMARDRDERTDSER
;
A
#
# COMPACT_ATOMS: atom_id res chain seq x y z
N MET A 1 16.92 -15.09 25.70
CA MET A 1 15.82 -14.07 25.69
C MET A 1 15.71 -13.35 24.35
N ILE A 2 16.81 -12.87 23.73
CA ILE A 2 16.80 -12.17 22.43
C ILE A 2 16.33 -13.05 21.25
N GLU A 3 16.61 -14.36 21.33
CA GLU A 3 16.24 -15.36 20.31
C GLU A 3 14.73 -15.65 20.27
N GLN A 4 14.06 -15.61 21.44
CA GLN A 4 12.60 -15.73 21.54
C GLN A 4 11.90 -14.48 20.98
N ALA A 5 12.49 -13.30 21.19
CA ALA A 5 11.96 -12.04 20.67
C ALA A 5 12.01 -11.99 19.13
N HIS A 6 13.09 -12.48 18.50
CA HIS A 6 13.18 -12.56 17.03
C HIS A 6 12.09 -13.43 16.43
N MET A 7 11.86 -14.63 16.97
CA MET A 7 10.81 -15.52 16.45
C MET A 7 9.41 -14.91 16.55
N ILE A 8 9.09 -14.25 17.67
CA ILE A 8 7.78 -13.61 17.86
C ILE A 8 7.58 -12.49 16.84
N VAL A 9 8.58 -11.62 16.68
CA VAL A 9 8.48 -10.46 15.81
C VAL A 9 8.43 -10.87 14.33
N ASP A 10 9.21 -11.87 13.91
CA ASP A 10 9.13 -12.42 12.54
C ASP A 10 7.77 -13.06 12.25
N MET A 11 7.18 -13.74 13.25
CA MET A 11 5.84 -14.31 13.12
C MET A 11 4.78 -13.21 12.98
N LEU A 12 4.90 -12.13 13.75
CA LEU A 12 4.01 -10.97 13.64
C LEU A 12 4.12 -10.30 12.26
N ALA A 13 5.33 -10.09 11.75
CA ALA A 13 5.54 -9.54 10.41
C ALA A 13 4.85 -10.39 9.33
N LYS A 14 5.04 -11.71 9.36
CA LYS A 14 4.39 -12.64 8.40
C LYS A 14 2.88 -12.65 8.51
N ILE A 15 2.33 -12.58 9.73
CA ILE A 15 0.88 -12.49 9.93
C ILE A 15 0.35 -11.19 9.33
N LEU A 16 1.01 -10.06 9.57
CA LEU A 16 0.59 -8.78 9.01
C LEU A 16 0.68 -8.76 7.49
N GLU A 17 1.74 -9.34 6.91
CA GLU A 17 1.89 -9.47 5.47
C GLU A 17 0.75 -10.31 4.87
N LEU A 18 0.45 -11.46 5.47
CA LEU A 18 -0.63 -12.35 5.04
C LEU A 18 -2.00 -11.66 5.14
N VAL A 19 -2.27 -10.97 6.25
CA VAL A 19 -3.54 -10.25 6.47
C VAL A 19 -3.66 -9.08 5.49
N GLY A 20 -2.60 -8.29 5.31
CA GLY A 20 -2.58 -7.18 4.35
C GLY A 20 -2.85 -7.67 2.93
N ALA A 21 -2.15 -8.72 2.48
CA ALA A 21 -2.38 -9.35 1.18
C ALA A 21 -3.82 -9.89 1.03
N ALA A 22 -4.35 -10.53 2.07
CA ALA A 22 -5.73 -11.04 2.08
C ALA A 22 -6.77 -9.92 1.99
N ILE A 23 -6.53 -8.77 2.65
CA ILE A 23 -7.41 -7.59 2.56
C ILE A 23 -7.39 -7.01 1.14
N ILE A 24 -6.21 -6.87 0.52
CA ILE A 24 -6.11 -6.40 -0.87
C ILE A 24 -6.90 -7.33 -1.79
N LEU A 25 -6.58 -8.62 -1.75
CA LEU A 25 -7.22 -9.61 -2.61
C LEU A 25 -8.74 -9.66 -2.37
N GLY A 26 -9.17 -9.70 -1.11
CA GLY A 26 -10.58 -9.72 -0.73
C GLY A 26 -11.32 -8.47 -1.17
N GLY A 27 -10.73 -7.28 -0.97
CA GLY A 27 -11.29 -6.00 -1.39
C GLY A 27 -11.44 -5.91 -2.90
N VAL A 28 -10.42 -6.32 -3.65
CA VAL A 28 -10.44 -6.38 -5.12
C VAL A 28 -11.52 -7.35 -5.61
N LEU A 29 -11.60 -8.54 -5.01
CA LEU A 29 -12.55 -9.57 -5.41
C LEU A 29 -14.00 -9.14 -5.11
N LEU A 30 -14.26 -8.64 -3.91
CA LEU A 30 -15.59 -8.15 -3.50
C LEU A 30 -16.07 -6.98 -4.36
N ALA A 31 -15.19 -6.01 -4.64
CA ALA A 31 -15.54 -4.90 -5.51
C ALA A 31 -15.86 -5.38 -6.93
N SER A 32 -15.08 -6.33 -7.45
CA SER A 32 -15.26 -6.85 -8.82
C SER A 32 -16.53 -7.69 -8.95
N VAL A 33 -16.83 -8.54 -7.97
CA VAL A 33 -18.07 -9.33 -7.93
C VAL A 33 -19.29 -8.41 -7.84
N ARG A 34 -19.26 -7.40 -6.96
CA ARG A 34 -20.35 -6.41 -6.86
C ARG A 34 -20.56 -5.65 -8.17
N PHE A 35 -19.48 -5.22 -8.82
CA PHE A 35 -19.58 -4.52 -10.10
C PHE A 35 -20.20 -5.40 -11.20
N LEU A 36 -19.85 -6.69 -11.26
CA LEU A 36 -20.45 -7.62 -12.23
C LEU A 36 -21.94 -7.88 -11.96
N ILE A 37 -22.35 -7.95 -10.69
CA ILE A 37 -23.76 -8.14 -10.32
C ILE A 37 -24.58 -6.86 -10.58
N ASP A 38 -24.07 -5.69 -10.20
CA ASP A 38 -24.76 -4.41 -10.31
C ASP A 38 -24.69 -3.78 -11.71
N GLY A 39 -23.75 -4.25 -12.54
CA GLY A 39 -23.48 -3.74 -13.90
C GLY A 39 -24.66 -3.88 -14.87
N ASN A 40 -25.69 -4.65 -14.52
CA ASN A 40 -26.91 -4.82 -15.31
C ASN A 40 -28.08 -3.92 -14.85
N ALA A 41 -27.96 -3.19 -13.72
CA ALA A 41 -29.08 -2.51 -13.07
C ALA A 41 -28.96 -0.97 -12.97
N THR A 42 -27.78 -0.37 -13.21
CA THR A 42 -27.56 1.08 -13.05
C THR A 42 -26.74 1.70 -14.18
N ASN A 43 -26.83 3.03 -14.35
CA ASN A 43 -26.02 3.79 -15.29
C ASN A 43 -24.52 3.44 -15.11
N TRP A 44 -23.87 3.08 -16.22
CA TRP A 44 -22.50 2.58 -16.27
C TRP A 44 -21.47 3.50 -15.56
N HIS A 45 -21.71 4.82 -15.61
CA HIS A 45 -20.85 5.83 -14.99
C HIS A 45 -20.83 5.74 -13.45
N ASP A 46 -21.99 5.56 -12.81
CA ASP A 46 -22.10 5.42 -11.35
C ASP A 46 -21.63 4.06 -10.86
N ALA A 47 -21.85 3.00 -11.64
CA ALA A 47 -21.32 1.67 -11.35
C ALA A 47 -19.78 1.67 -11.34
N TYR A 48 -19.16 2.31 -12.32
CA TYR A 48 -17.71 2.42 -12.40
C TYR A 48 -17.11 3.26 -11.26
N GLY A 49 -17.74 4.39 -10.91
CA GLY A 49 -17.29 5.22 -9.78
C GLY A 49 -17.30 4.47 -8.45
N ARG A 50 -18.37 3.72 -8.17
CA ARG A 50 -18.47 2.88 -6.95
C ARG A 50 -17.47 1.73 -6.94
N TYR A 51 -17.24 1.09 -8.09
CA TYR A 51 -16.22 0.06 -8.24
C TYR A 51 -14.83 0.59 -7.92
N ARG A 52 -14.43 1.72 -8.53
CA ARG A 52 -13.12 2.34 -8.32
C ARG A 52 -12.92 2.77 -6.87
N ALA A 53 -13.95 3.32 -6.22
CA ALA A 53 -13.91 3.68 -4.80
C ALA A 53 -13.78 2.45 -3.89
N GLY A 54 -14.46 1.35 -4.21
CA GLY A 54 -14.35 0.08 -3.48
C GLY A 54 -12.96 -0.55 -3.60
N LEU A 55 -12.43 -0.60 -4.83
CA LEU A 55 -11.06 -1.04 -5.09
C LEU A 55 -10.04 -0.20 -4.33
N GLY A 56 -10.14 1.13 -4.45
CA GLY A 56 -9.21 2.06 -3.81
C GLY A 56 -9.16 1.87 -2.30
N ARG A 57 -10.32 1.77 -1.63
CA ARG A 57 -10.37 1.55 -0.17
C ARG A 57 -9.74 0.21 0.25
N GLY A 58 -10.03 -0.87 -0.49
CA GLY A 58 -9.48 -2.19 -0.18
C GLY A 58 -7.96 -2.25 -0.36
N ILE A 59 -7.45 -1.66 -1.44
CA ILE A 59 -6.01 -1.57 -1.71
C ILE A 59 -5.32 -0.70 -0.65
N LEU A 60 -5.86 0.49 -0.35
CA LEU A 60 -5.26 1.43 0.60
C LEU A 60 -5.17 0.83 2.01
N LEU A 61 -6.24 0.18 2.48
CA LEU A 61 -6.25 -0.51 3.78
C LEU A 61 -5.21 -1.64 3.84
N GLY A 62 -5.11 -2.43 2.77
CA GLY A 62 -4.11 -3.50 2.71
C GLY A 62 -2.69 -2.98 2.67
N LEU A 63 -2.45 -1.86 1.96
CA LEU A 63 -1.14 -1.19 1.90
C LEU A 63 -0.72 -0.62 3.26
N GLU A 64 -1.63 -0.04 4.04
CA GLU A 64 -1.33 0.41 5.41
C GLU A 64 -0.81 -0.74 6.29
N LEU A 65 -1.41 -1.93 6.18
CA LEU A 65 -0.94 -3.13 6.88
C LEU A 65 0.40 -3.65 6.35
N LEU A 66 0.56 -3.71 5.03
CA LEU A 66 1.80 -4.20 4.39
C LEU A 66 2.99 -3.32 4.77
N VAL A 67 2.84 -2.00 4.72
CA VAL A 67 3.91 -1.08 5.16
C VAL A 67 4.29 -1.32 6.61
N GLY A 68 3.33 -1.58 7.49
CA GLY A 68 3.60 -1.96 8.88
C GLY A 68 4.38 -3.26 9.01
N ALA A 69 3.99 -4.30 8.26
CA ALA A 69 4.70 -5.58 8.21
C ALA A 69 6.17 -5.40 7.80
N ASP A 70 6.41 -4.48 6.87
CA ASP A 70 7.73 -4.22 6.30
C ASP A 70 8.66 -3.56 7.30
N ILE A 71 8.16 -2.54 8.00
CA ILE A 71 8.89 -1.87 9.08
C ILE A 71 9.33 -2.91 10.11
N ILE A 72 8.41 -3.80 10.53
CA ILE A 72 8.70 -4.84 11.53
C ILE A 72 9.77 -5.80 11.01
N SER A 73 9.64 -6.28 9.76
CA SER A 73 10.61 -7.18 9.14
C SER A 73 12.01 -6.57 9.01
N THR A 74 12.11 -5.25 8.82
CA THR A 74 13.41 -4.58 8.75
C THR A 74 14.14 -4.49 10.09
N ILE A 75 13.40 -4.45 11.21
CA ILE A 75 13.98 -4.27 12.55
C ILE A 75 14.58 -5.59 13.08
N THR A 76 14.05 -6.75 12.68
CA THR A 76 14.55 -8.06 13.11
C THR A 76 15.58 -8.70 12.20
N ALA A 77 15.86 -8.12 11.03
CA ALA A 77 16.79 -8.70 10.11
C ALA A 77 18.23 -8.66 10.65
N PRO A 78 18.96 -9.79 10.63
CA PRO A 78 20.35 -9.80 11.08
C PRO A 78 21.21 -8.92 10.17
N LEU A 79 21.96 -7.99 10.74
CA LEU A 79 22.80 -7.03 10.00
C LEU A 79 24.07 -7.67 9.40
N THR A 80 23.96 -8.82 8.73
CA THR A 80 25.05 -9.39 7.92
C THR A 80 25.05 -8.75 6.53
N PHE A 81 26.22 -8.56 5.90
CA PHE A 81 26.29 -7.94 4.57
C PHE A 81 25.42 -8.66 3.51
N GLN A 82 25.31 -10.00 3.59
CA GLN A 82 24.51 -10.78 2.66
C GLN A 82 22.99 -10.65 2.94
N SER A 83 22.58 -10.76 4.20
CA SER A 83 21.17 -10.62 4.60
C SER A 83 20.65 -9.19 4.38
N VAL A 84 21.47 -8.18 4.71
CA VAL A 84 21.18 -6.77 4.46
C VAL A 84 21.10 -6.48 2.96
N GLY A 85 21.97 -7.08 2.14
CA GLY A 85 21.90 -6.94 0.69
C GLY A 85 20.59 -7.46 0.10
N LEU A 86 20.16 -8.67 0.48
CA LEU A 86 18.90 -9.24 0.00
C LEU A 86 17.68 -8.44 0.49
N LEU A 87 17.65 -8.10 1.78
CA LEU A 87 16.57 -7.29 2.35
C LEU A 87 16.52 -5.90 1.71
N GLY A 88 17.68 -5.25 1.53
CA GLY A 88 17.79 -3.97 0.87
C GLY A 88 17.29 -4.01 -0.57
N ALA A 89 17.57 -5.08 -1.32
CA ALA A 89 17.04 -5.28 -2.66
C ALA A 89 15.50 -5.42 -2.65
N ILE A 90 14.94 -6.20 -1.73
CA ILE A 90 13.48 -6.36 -1.60
C ILE A 90 12.81 -5.04 -1.25
N ILE A 91 13.35 -4.28 -0.29
CA ILE A 91 12.85 -2.94 0.07
C ILE A 91 12.94 -1.99 -1.13
N ALA A 92 14.06 -1.97 -1.86
CA ALA A 92 14.23 -1.12 -3.03
C ALA A 92 13.19 -1.42 -4.13
N ILE A 93 12.95 -2.72 -4.40
CA ILE A 93 11.89 -3.14 -5.33
C ILE A 93 10.52 -2.65 -4.84
N ARG A 94 10.22 -2.82 -3.55
CA ARG A 94 8.94 -2.38 -2.98
C ARG A 94 8.75 -0.87 -3.09
N THR A 95 9.75 -0.09 -2.67
CA THR A 95 9.69 1.38 -2.77
C THR A 95 9.49 1.80 -4.23
N PHE A 96 10.22 1.20 -5.17
CA PHE A 96 10.08 1.50 -6.59
C PHE A 96 8.69 1.17 -7.14
N LEU A 97 8.16 -0.02 -6.82
CA LEU A 97 6.82 -0.44 -7.27
C LEU A 97 5.71 0.41 -6.67
N SER A 98 5.73 0.64 -5.35
CA SER A 98 4.75 1.51 -4.68
C SER A 98 4.80 2.92 -5.26
N PHE A 99 6.00 3.46 -5.48
CA PHE A 99 6.20 4.78 -6.08
C PHE A 99 5.68 4.86 -7.52
N SER A 100 5.93 3.83 -8.32
CA SER A 100 5.48 3.78 -9.72
C SER A 100 3.95 3.72 -9.82
N LEU A 101 3.31 2.91 -8.96
CA LEU A 101 1.85 2.79 -8.90
C LEU A 101 1.18 4.10 -8.46
N GLU A 102 1.72 4.76 -7.43
CA GLU A 102 1.19 6.03 -6.96
C GLU A 102 1.30 7.13 -8.04
N THR A 103 2.42 7.17 -8.75
CA THR A 103 2.64 8.10 -9.87
C THR A 103 1.68 7.86 -11.04
N GLU A 104 1.38 6.59 -11.35
CA GLU A 104 0.42 6.21 -12.40
C GLU A 104 -1.02 6.62 -12.03
N ILE A 105 -1.42 6.36 -10.79
CA ILE A 105 -2.78 6.66 -10.30
C ILE A 105 -3.04 8.17 -10.27
N GLU A 106 -2.04 8.98 -9.95
CA GLU A 106 -2.20 10.44 -9.75
C GLU A 106 -1.79 11.28 -10.95
N GLY A 107 -1.10 10.69 -11.93
CA GLY A 107 -0.64 11.36 -13.15
C GLY A 107 0.34 12.52 -12.91
N CYS A 108 0.80 12.72 -11.68
CA CYS A 108 1.76 13.76 -11.32
C CYS A 108 2.81 13.18 -10.37
N TRP A 109 4.07 13.55 -10.59
CA TRP A 109 5.14 13.10 -9.72
C TRP A 109 4.93 13.62 -8.28
N PRO A 110 5.22 12.83 -7.23
CA PRO A 110 4.95 13.18 -5.82
C PRO A 110 5.61 14.50 -5.37
N TRP A 111 6.81 14.80 -5.87
CA TRP A 111 7.47 16.08 -5.58
C TRP A 111 6.76 17.30 -6.17
N ARG A 112 5.90 17.11 -7.18
CA ARG A 112 5.11 18.19 -7.79
C ARG A 112 3.88 18.53 -6.95
N ARG A 113 3.38 17.60 -6.13
CA ARG A 113 2.30 17.85 -5.15
C ARG A 113 2.76 18.77 -4.02
N MET A 114 3.95 18.51 -3.47
CA MET A 114 4.55 19.33 -2.41
C MET A 114 4.85 20.77 -2.85
N ALA A 115 5.05 21.01 -4.15
CA ALA A 115 5.24 22.35 -4.69
C ALA A 115 3.92 23.16 -4.70
N ARG A 116 2.80 22.51 -5.01
CA ARG A 116 1.48 23.16 -5.14
C ARG A 116 0.86 23.52 -3.78
N ASP A 117 1.06 22.70 -2.75
CA ASP A 117 0.64 23.02 -1.37
C ASP A 117 1.39 24.21 -0.76
N ARG A 118 2.60 24.51 -1.27
CA ARG A 118 3.41 25.64 -0.76
C ARG A 118 2.92 26.98 -1.28
N ASP A 119 2.46 27.03 -2.52
CA ASP A 119 1.98 28.25 -3.17
C ASP A 119 0.61 28.70 -2.59
N GLU A 120 -0.27 27.75 -2.21
CA GLU A 120 -1.57 28.07 -1.60
C GLU A 120 -1.45 28.68 -0.18
N ARG A 121 -0.42 28.33 0.61
CA ARG A 121 -0.20 28.99 1.92
C ARG A 121 0.28 30.42 1.80
N THR A 122 1.14 30.71 0.82
CA THR A 122 1.71 32.05 0.64
C THR A 122 0.70 33.09 0.15
N ASP A 123 -0.39 32.65 -0.49
CA ASP A 123 -1.47 33.53 -0.96
C ASP A 123 -2.54 33.78 0.12
N SER A 124 -2.64 32.89 1.12
CA SER A 124 -3.50 33.08 2.30
C SER A 124 -2.93 34.04 3.35
N GLU A 125 -1.62 34.30 3.32
CA GLU A 125 -0.92 35.20 4.25
C GLU A 125 -0.72 36.63 3.68
N ARG A 126 -1.23 36.93 2.49
CA ARG A 126 -1.22 38.26 1.86
C ARG A 126 -2.62 38.87 1.83
#